data_AF-A0A2V5UL78-F1
#
_entry.id   AF-A0A2V5UL78-F1
#
_cell.length_a   1.000
_cell.length_b   1.000
_cell.length_c   1.000
_cell.angle_alpha   90.00
_cell.angle_beta   90.00
_cell.angle_gamma   90.00
#
_symmetry.space_group_name_H-M   'P 1'
#
loop_
_entity.id
_entity.type
_entity.pdbx_description
1 polymer ?
#
loop_
_entity_poly.entity_id
_entity_poly.type
_entity_poly.pdbx_seq_one_letter_code
_entity_poly.pdbx_strand_id
1 'polypeptide(L)'
;MDTRVLTFLIFSVALAASSEDFKTVNGKEYKDATVTRVEPDGIVLRTKSGISKVYFAELPKEIQHRFNYDPEQAAAYSVQQAADYAAVQKQQDEALRQKAEASQKANQYRAEQEKRHNEIRTLQVRYDELQKQEDDLLIQIGEAKQPGPAYRGGKNNRTLLHQPNRQKPQLPLLQSHLSDVRREKSEVRKQLQKAQR
;
A
#
# COMPACT_ATOMS: atom_id res chain seq x y z
N MET A 1 -3.87 12.65 -30.40
CA MET A 1 -4.47 12.78 -29.05
C MET A 1 -4.38 14.26 -28.76
N ASP A 2 -5.37 14.98 -29.28
CA ASP A 2 -5.20 16.38 -29.62
C ASP A 2 -5.54 17.22 -28.39
N THR A 3 -4.50 17.70 -27.74
CA THR A 3 -4.59 18.60 -26.58
C THR A 3 -5.14 19.94 -27.05
N ARG A 4 -6.46 20.11 -26.94
CA ARG A 4 -7.11 21.42 -27.08
C ARG A 4 -6.77 22.26 -25.86
N VAL A 5 -5.71 23.06 -25.99
CA VAL A 5 -5.35 24.11 -25.04
C VAL A 5 -6.48 25.15 -25.07
N LEU A 6 -7.30 25.18 -24.02
CA LEU A 6 -8.32 26.21 -23.85
C LEU A 6 -7.62 27.48 -23.35
N THR A 7 -7.17 28.30 -24.28
CA THR A 7 -6.55 29.61 -24.01
C THR A 7 -7.62 30.57 -23.47
N PHE A 8 -7.68 30.73 -22.16
CA PHE A 8 -8.36 31.87 -21.53
C PHE A 8 -7.55 33.14 -21.84
N LEU A 9 -8.01 33.93 -22.80
CA LEU A 9 -7.47 35.27 -23.07
C LEU A 9 -7.87 36.20 -21.91
N ILE A 10 -7.04 36.27 -20.89
CA ILE A 10 -7.19 37.22 -19.79
C ILE A 10 -6.80 38.60 -20.34
N PHE A 11 -7.80 39.46 -20.60
CA PHE A 11 -7.58 40.86 -20.92
C PHE A 11 -7.13 41.58 -19.63
N SER A 12 -5.83 41.50 -19.33
CA SER A 12 -5.22 42.24 -18.24
C SER A 12 -5.15 43.72 -18.61
N VAL A 13 -6.19 44.48 -18.26
CA VAL A 13 -6.09 45.95 -18.20
C VAL A 13 -5.10 46.26 -17.07
N ALA A 14 -3.89 46.71 -17.43
CA ALA A 14 -2.93 47.23 -16.46
C ALA A 14 -3.51 48.48 -15.79
N LEU A 15 -4.08 48.30 -14.59
CA LEU A 15 -4.58 49.40 -13.78
C LEU A 15 -3.43 50.09 -13.04
N ALA A 16 -3.47 51.42 -13.03
CA ALA A 16 -2.48 52.29 -12.40
C ALA A 16 -2.13 51.86 -10.96
N ALA A 17 -0.82 51.90 -10.63
CA ALA A 17 -0.23 51.48 -9.37
C ALA A 17 -0.46 52.49 -8.21
N SER A 18 -1.70 52.93 -8.00
CA SER A 18 -2.07 53.83 -6.92
C SER A 18 -2.76 53.04 -5.80
N SER A 19 -2.30 53.21 -4.57
CA SER A 19 -2.99 52.73 -3.38
C SER A 19 -4.14 53.69 -3.05
N GLU A 20 -5.36 53.16 -2.93
CA GLU A 20 -6.56 53.91 -2.61
C GLU A 20 -7.26 53.31 -1.39
N ASP A 21 -8.05 54.14 -0.71
CA ASP A 21 -8.90 53.68 0.38
C ASP A 21 -10.26 53.23 -0.17
N PHE A 22 -10.65 51.99 0.09
CA PHE A 22 -11.96 51.44 -0.29
C PHE A 22 -12.81 51.23 0.94
N LYS A 23 -14.06 51.71 0.89
CA LYS A 23 -15.05 51.47 1.94
C LYS A 23 -16.24 50.71 1.37
N THR A 24 -16.57 49.59 1.99
CA THR A 24 -17.78 48.81 1.68
C THR A 24 -19.03 49.49 2.23
N VAL A 25 -20.20 49.17 1.68
CA VAL A 25 -21.50 49.69 2.14
C VAL A 25 -21.80 49.34 3.60
N ASN A 26 -21.24 48.24 4.11
CA ASN A 26 -21.37 47.80 5.50
C ASN A 26 -20.35 48.47 6.45
N GLY A 27 -19.54 49.42 5.95
CA GLY A 27 -18.61 50.19 6.77
C GLY A 27 -17.22 49.57 6.94
N LYS A 28 -16.95 48.38 6.39
CA LYS A 28 -15.59 47.80 6.36
C LYS A 28 -14.71 48.62 5.41
N GLU A 29 -13.52 48.99 5.88
CA GLU A 29 -12.58 49.85 5.18
C GLU A 29 -11.28 49.10 4.86
N TYR A 30 -10.74 49.33 3.67
CA TYR A 30 -9.48 48.80 3.17
C TYR A 30 -8.59 49.98 2.83
N LYS A 31 -7.59 50.24 3.69
CA LYS A 31 -6.68 51.39 3.55
C LYS A 31 -5.45 51.03 2.75
N ASP A 32 -4.88 52.02 2.06
CA ASP A 32 -3.69 51.87 1.22
C ASP A 32 -3.80 50.64 0.27
N ALA A 33 -4.99 50.39 -0.29
CA ALA A 33 -5.25 49.18 -1.04
C ALA A 33 -4.94 49.39 -2.53
N THR A 34 -4.16 48.47 -3.10
CA THR A 34 -3.89 48.45 -4.54
C THR A 34 -4.78 47.40 -5.20
N VAL A 35 -5.53 47.79 -6.23
CA VAL A 35 -6.28 46.84 -7.06
C VAL A 35 -5.30 46.05 -7.92
N THR A 36 -5.22 44.75 -7.67
CA THR A 36 -4.31 43.84 -8.39
C THR A 36 -4.98 43.09 -9.54
N ARG A 37 -6.31 42.92 -9.46
CA ARG A 37 -7.12 42.28 -10.48
C ARG A 37 -8.56 42.77 -10.38
N VAL A 38 -9.23 42.90 -11.51
CA VAL A 38 -10.68 43.12 -11.60
C VAL A 38 -11.30 41.85 -12.16
N GLU A 39 -12.31 41.33 -11.48
CA GLU A 39 -13.12 40.17 -11.86
C GLU A 39 -14.56 40.63 -12.12
N PRO A 40 -15.38 39.89 -12.87
CA PRO A 40 -16.76 40.31 -13.16
C PRO A 40 -17.62 40.59 -11.92
N ASP A 41 -17.37 39.88 -10.82
CA ASP A 41 -18.11 39.99 -9.56
C ASP A 41 -17.39 40.81 -8.47
N GLY A 42 -16.16 41.29 -8.70
CA GLY A 42 -15.44 42.08 -7.69
C GLY A 42 -14.01 42.51 -8.06
N ILE A 43 -13.33 43.13 -7.10
CA ILE A 43 -11.93 43.57 -7.21
C ILE A 43 -11.04 42.83 -6.21
N VAL A 44 -9.84 42.46 -6.64
CA VAL A 44 -8.83 41.83 -5.79
C VAL A 44 -7.87 42.90 -5.31
N LEU A 45 -7.95 43.21 -4.02
CA LEU A 45 -7.14 44.21 -3.36
C LEU A 45 -5.90 43.57 -2.73
N ARG A 46 -4.76 44.25 -2.84
CA ARG A 46 -3.57 44.00 -2.03
C ARG A 46 -3.41 45.13 -1.04
N THR A 47 -3.31 44.78 0.23
CA THR A 47 -3.11 45.70 1.35
C THR A 47 -1.92 45.23 2.18
N LYS A 48 -1.54 46.00 3.21
CA LYS A 48 -0.50 45.60 4.18
C LYS A 48 -0.84 44.30 4.91
N SER A 49 -2.12 43.97 5.09
CA SER A 49 -2.57 42.75 5.77
C SER A 49 -2.73 41.54 4.83
N GLY A 50 -2.60 41.73 3.51
CA GLY A 50 -2.64 40.65 2.54
C GLY A 50 -3.51 40.94 1.31
N ILE A 51 -3.83 39.88 0.57
CA ILE A 51 -4.67 39.94 -0.63
C ILE A 51 -6.10 39.55 -0.24
N SER A 52 -7.09 40.31 -0.69
CA SER A 52 -8.50 40.05 -0.42
C SER A 52 -9.36 40.43 -1.62
N LYS A 53 -10.32 39.57 -1.96
CA LYS A 53 -11.37 39.90 -2.93
C LYS A 53 -12.48 40.68 -2.23
N VAL A 54 -12.97 41.75 -2.87
CA VAL A 54 -14.12 42.54 -2.43
C VAL A 54 -15.15 42.52 -3.55
N TYR A 55 -16.35 42.04 -3.27
CA TYR A 55 -17.41 41.92 -4.27
C TYR A 55 -17.98 43.29 -4.65
N PHE A 56 -18.33 43.48 -5.92
CA PHE A 56 -18.94 44.72 -6.38
C PHE A 56 -20.27 45.03 -5.68
N ALA A 57 -21.04 44.01 -5.33
CA ALA A 57 -22.28 44.16 -4.56
C ALA A 57 -22.08 44.80 -3.17
N GLU A 58 -20.86 44.72 -2.61
CA GLU A 58 -20.51 45.30 -1.31
C GLU A 58 -19.90 46.70 -1.44
N LEU A 59 -19.66 47.20 -2.66
CA LEU A 59 -19.02 48.48 -2.91
C LEU A 59 -20.06 49.59 -3.21
N PRO A 60 -19.75 50.86 -2.89
CA PRO A 60 -20.58 52.01 -3.25
C PRO A 60 -20.82 52.10 -4.76
N LYS A 61 -21.94 52.71 -5.16
CA LYS A 61 -22.35 52.79 -6.57
C LYS A 61 -21.31 53.53 -7.42
N GLU A 62 -20.67 54.55 -6.87
CA GLU A 62 -19.61 55.31 -7.51
C GLU A 62 -18.45 54.38 -7.93
N ILE A 63 -18.08 53.44 -7.06
CA ILE A 63 -17.03 52.47 -7.32
C ILE A 63 -17.50 51.40 -8.31
N GLN A 64 -18.73 50.89 -8.17
CA GLN A 64 -19.33 49.95 -9.14
C GLN A 64 -19.29 50.55 -10.57
N HIS A 65 -19.68 51.82 -10.72
CA HIS A 65 -19.65 52.51 -12.02
C HIS A 65 -18.23 52.70 -12.55
N ARG A 66 -17.26 53.06 -11.69
CA ARG A 66 -15.85 53.24 -12.08
C ARG A 66 -15.24 51.98 -12.71
N PHE A 67 -15.69 50.81 -12.27
CA PHE A 67 -15.20 49.51 -12.76
C PHE A 67 -16.16 48.81 -13.72
N ASN A 68 -17.18 49.51 -14.22
CA ASN A 68 -18.14 48.97 -15.20
C ASN A 68 -18.83 47.66 -14.72
N TYR A 69 -19.23 47.62 -13.45
CA TYR A 69 -19.92 46.46 -12.89
C TYR A 69 -21.22 46.12 -13.64
N ASP A 70 -21.32 44.87 -14.10
CA ASP A 70 -22.51 44.29 -14.72
C ASP A 70 -23.03 43.15 -13.82
N PRO A 71 -24.23 43.29 -13.21
CA PRO A 71 -24.76 42.29 -12.29
C PRO A 71 -25.07 40.93 -12.97
N GLU A 72 -25.41 40.91 -14.26
CA GLU A 72 -25.68 39.65 -14.97
C GLU A 72 -24.38 38.88 -15.25
N GLN A 73 -23.33 39.58 -15.70
CA GLN A 73 -22.01 38.97 -15.91
C GLN A 73 -21.40 38.50 -14.59
N ALA A 74 -21.59 39.26 -13.51
CA ALA A 74 -21.15 38.85 -12.18
C ALA A 74 -21.84 37.56 -11.72
N ALA A 75 -23.16 37.47 -11.87
CA ALA A 75 -23.91 36.27 -11.51
C ALA A 75 -23.46 35.05 -12.32
N ALA A 76 -23.28 35.20 -13.64
CA ALA A 76 -22.79 34.13 -14.50
C ALA A 76 -21.37 33.67 -14.09
N TYR A 77 -20.47 34.62 -13.80
CA TYR A 77 -19.13 34.33 -13.34
C TYR A 77 -19.10 33.59 -11.99
N SER A 78 -19.90 34.03 -11.01
CA SER A 78 -19.96 33.36 -9.71
C SER A 78 -20.51 31.94 -9.81
N VAL A 79 -21.51 31.69 -10.67
CA VAL A 79 -22.02 30.34 -10.95
C VAL A 79 -20.94 29.46 -11.57
N GLN A 80 -20.19 29.99 -12.54
CA GLN A 80 -19.08 29.28 -13.18
C GLN A 80 -17.98 28.94 -12.16
N GLN A 81 -17.54 29.91 -11.36
CA GLN A 81 -16.52 29.70 -10.32
C GLN A 81 -16.95 28.63 -9.29
N ALA A 82 -18.22 28.64 -8.88
CA ALA A 82 -18.74 27.62 -7.97
C ALA A 82 -18.74 26.23 -8.61
N ALA A 83 -19.09 26.12 -9.90
CA ALA A 83 -19.06 24.87 -10.64
C ALA A 83 -17.62 24.35 -10.82
N ASP A 84 -16.68 25.22 -11.16
CA ASP A 84 -15.26 24.88 -11.31
C ASP A 84 -14.66 24.39 -9.98
N TYR A 85 -14.95 25.10 -8.89
CA TYR A 85 -14.52 24.68 -7.55
C TYR A 85 -15.11 23.33 -7.16
N ALA A 86 -16.41 23.11 -7.40
CA ALA A 86 -17.05 21.83 -7.13
C ALA A 86 -16.47 20.68 -7.97
N ALA A 87 -16.11 20.94 -9.23
CA ALA A 87 -15.47 19.95 -10.09
C ALA A 87 -14.07 19.58 -9.58
N VAL A 88 -13.26 20.56 -9.18
CA VAL A 88 -11.92 20.34 -8.60
C VAL A 88 -12.01 19.58 -7.27
N GLN A 89 -12.98 19.90 -6.40
CA GLN A 89 -13.21 19.16 -5.16
C GLN A 89 -13.58 17.70 -5.44
N LYS A 90 -14.51 17.44 -6.37
CA LYS A 90 -14.87 16.07 -6.77
C LYS A 90 -13.67 15.29 -7.30
N GLN A 91 -12.86 15.90 -8.17
CA GLN A 91 -11.65 15.26 -8.70
C GLN A 91 -10.64 14.92 -7.59
N GLN A 92 -10.45 15.81 -6.62
CA GLN A 92 -9.57 15.54 -5.47
C GLN A 92 -10.11 14.40 -4.60
N ASP A 93 -11.41 14.39 -4.30
CA ASP A 93 -12.05 13.33 -3.54
C ASP A 93 -11.95 11.98 -4.24
N GLU A 94 -12.18 11.94 -5.56
CA GLU A 94 -12.01 10.74 -6.38
C GLU A 94 -10.56 10.27 -6.38
N ALA A 95 -9.59 11.17 -6.52
CA ALA A 95 -8.16 10.83 -6.45
C ALA A 95 -7.76 10.27 -5.07
N LEU A 96 -8.30 10.84 -3.98
CA LEU A 96 -8.09 10.34 -2.62
C LEU A 96 -8.69 8.94 -2.44
N ARG A 97 -9.90 8.69 -2.96
CA ARG A 97 -10.53 7.37 -2.95
C ARG A 97 -9.73 6.35 -3.75
N GLN A 98 -9.33 6.68 -4.98
CA GLN A 98 -8.50 5.82 -5.81
C GLN A 98 -7.17 5.50 -5.13
N LYS A 99 -6.52 6.48 -4.49
CA LYS A 99 -5.28 6.27 -3.74
C LYS A 99 -5.51 5.37 -2.52
N ALA A 100 -6.61 5.54 -1.79
CA ALA A 100 -6.96 4.70 -0.65
C ALA A 100 -7.22 3.24 -1.10
N GLU A 101 -7.99 3.04 -2.16
CA GLU A 101 -8.25 1.72 -2.73
C GLU A 101 -6.98 1.05 -3.25
N ALA A 102 -6.12 1.79 -3.96
CA ALA A 102 -4.83 1.28 -4.44
C ALA A 102 -3.92 0.87 -3.28
N SER A 103 -3.86 1.68 -2.21
CA SER A 103 -3.11 1.35 -0.99
C SER A 103 -3.67 0.11 -0.29
N GLN A 104 -4.99 -0.01 -0.17
CA GLN A 104 -5.64 -1.20 0.39
C GLN A 104 -5.32 -2.46 -0.42
N LYS A 105 -5.45 -2.41 -1.74
CA LYS A 105 -5.10 -3.53 -2.64
C LYS A 105 -3.62 -3.89 -2.54
N ALA A 106 -2.73 -2.90 -2.49
CA ALA A 106 -1.30 -3.13 -2.32
C ALA A 106 -0.98 -3.80 -0.97
N ASN A 107 -1.63 -3.35 0.11
CA ASN A 107 -1.47 -3.95 1.43
C ASN A 107 -2.01 -5.39 1.49
N GLN A 108 -3.17 -5.65 0.87
CA GLN A 108 -3.73 -7.00 0.76
C GLN A 108 -2.78 -7.93 -0.02
N TYR A 109 -2.27 -7.47 -1.17
CA TYR A 109 -1.30 -8.23 -1.95
C TYR A 109 -0.03 -8.53 -1.14
N ARG A 110 0.53 -7.53 -0.43
CA ARG A 110 1.70 -7.72 0.44
C ARG A 110 1.43 -8.75 1.53
N ALA A 111 0.30 -8.66 2.23
CA ALA A 111 -0.07 -9.62 3.27
C ALA A 111 -0.24 -11.04 2.70
N GLU A 112 -0.77 -11.19 1.50
CA GLU A 112 -0.88 -12.49 0.83
C GLU A 112 0.48 -13.05 0.41
N GLN A 113 1.39 -12.20 -0.07
CA GLN A 113 2.77 -12.58 -0.36
C GLN A 113 3.53 -13.02 0.90
N GLU A 114 3.38 -12.29 2.01
CA GLU A 114 3.97 -12.65 3.30
C GLU A 114 3.43 -13.99 3.81
N LYS A 115 2.12 -14.22 3.70
CA LYS A 115 1.51 -15.52 4.05
C LYS A 115 2.08 -16.66 3.20
N ARG A 116 2.16 -16.49 1.88
CA ARG A 116 2.77 -17.47 0.97
C ARG A 116 4.23 -17.74 1.34
N HIS A 117 5.00 -16.69 1.60
CA HIS A 117 6.40 -16.83 1.99
C HIS A 117 6.56 -17.60 3.30
N ASN A 118 5.75 -17.26 4.31
CA ASN A 118 5.76 -17.95 5.59
C ASN A 118 5.33 -19.41 5.44
N GLU A 119 4.30 -19.70 4.65
CA GLU A 119 3.86 -21.07 4.35
C GLU A 119 4.98 -21.89 3.69
N ILE A 120 5.62 -21.36 2.65
CA ILE A 120 6.76 -22.01 1.99
C ILE A 120 7.88 -22.26 2.99
N ARG A 121 8.23 -21.27 3.83
CA ARG A 121 9.28 -21.40 4.83
C ARG A 121 8.96 -22.49 5.85
N THR A 122 7.72 -22.54 6.35
CA THR A 122 7.27 -23.59 7.28
C THR A 122 7.34 -24.97 6.63
N LEU A 123 6.91 -25.11 5.37
CA LEU A 123 6.98 -26.36 4.63
C LEU A 123 8.43 -26.82 4.39
N GLN A 124 9.35 -25.87 4.10
CA GLN A 124 10.78 -26.17 3.97
C GLN A 124 11.36 -26.71 5.27
N VAL A 125 11.11 -26.02 6.39
CA VAL A 125 11.57 -26.47 7.72
C VAL A 125 11.03 -27.87 8.04
N ARG A 126 9.73 -28.11 7.81
CA ARG A 126 9.13 -29.42 8.04
C ARG A 126 9.75 -30.51 7.16
N TYR A 127 10.02 -30.20 5.90
CA TYR A 127 10.68 -31.13 4.98
C TYR A 127 12.09 -31.50 5.48
N ASP A 128 12.87 -30.52 5.93
CA ASP A 128 14.23 -30.74 6.46
C ASP A 128 14.21 -31.54 7.76
N GLU A 129 13.24 -31.30 8.65
CA GLU A 129 13.03 -32.11 9.85
C GLU A 129 12.72 -33.57 9.51
N LEU A 130 11.79 -33.81 8.59
CA LEU A 130 11.44 -35.16 8.15
C LEU A 130 12.60 -35.86 7.42
N GLN A 131 13.43 -35.11 6.68
CA GLN A 131 14.67 -35.63 6.09
C GLN A 131 15.62 -36.12 7.18
N LYS A 132 15.87 -35.32 8.23
CA LYS A 132 16.73 -35.73 9.34
C LYS A 132 16.17 -36.96 10.07
N GLN A 133 14.86 -36.97 10.35
CA GLN A 133 14.22 -38.13 10.98
C GLN A 133 14.35 -39.40 10.12
N GLU A 134 14.20 -39.28 8.80
CA GLU A 134 14.42 -40.40 7.88
C GLU A 134 15.86 -40.91 7.99
N ASP A 135 16.85 -40.01 7.96
CA ASP A 135 18.28 -40.37 8.02
C ASP A 135 18.63 -41.05 9.36
N ASP A 136 18.13 -40.52 10.48
CA ASP A 136 18.32 -41.09 11.83
C ASP A 136 17.67 -42.49 11.94
N LEU A 137 16.47 -42.67 11.38
CA LEU A 137 15.79 -43.97 11.35
C LEU A 137 16.57 -44.98 10.51
N LEU A 138 17.16 -44.56 9.38
CA LEU A 138 17.99 -45.43 8.55
C LEU A 138 19.24 -45.90 9.31
N ILE A 139 19.86 -45.02 10.11
CA ILE A 139 20.98 -45.38 10.99
C ILE A 139 20.54 -46.42 12.03
N GLN A 140 19.45 -46.15 12.76
CA GLN A 140 18.94 -47.08 13.80
C GLN A 140 18.56 -48.44 13.23
N ILE A 141 17.92 -48.47 12.05
CA ILE A 141 17.61 -49.71 11.35
C ILE A 141 18.90 -50.44 10.94
N GLY A 142 19.92 -49.71 10.50
CA GLY A 142 21.23 -50.24 10.19
C GLY A 142 21.88 -50.91 11.39
N GLU A 143 21.89 -50.25 12.56
CA GLU A 143 22.41 -50.77 13.82
C GLU A 143 21.63 -52.01 14.28
N ALA A 144 20.30 -51.95 14.26
CA ALA A 144 19.44 -53.05 14.69
C ALA A 144 19.56 -54.30 13.80
N LYS A 145 20.02 -54.15 12.55
CA LYS A 145 20.34 -55.25 11.63
C LYS A 145 21.70 -55.89 11.90
N GLN A 146 22.63 -55.20 12.57
CA GLN A 146 23.95 -55.77 12.88
C GLN A 146 23.83 -56.96 13.85
N PRO A 147 24.72 -57.95 13.76
CA PRO A 147 24.80 -58.99 14.77
C PRO A 147 25.21 -58.38 16.12
N GLY A 148 24.79 -58.98 17.23
CA GLY A 148 25.23 -58.52 18.55
C GLY A 148 26.71 -58.86 18.83
N PRO A 149 27.22 -58.50 20.01
CA PRO A 149 28.62 -58.71 20.38
C PRO A 149 29.08 -60.15 20.13
N ALA A 150 30.24 -60.27 19.49
CA ALA A 150 30.85 -61.57 19.22
C ALA A 150 31.48 -62.13 20.50
N TYR A 151 31.37 -63.44 20.70
CA TYR A 151 32.02 -64.17 21.79
C TYR A 151 32.51 -65.53 21.30
N ARG A 152 33.54 -66.09 21.95
CA ARG A 152 33.95 -67.48 21.66
C ARG A 152 33.09 -68.45 22.47
N GLY A 153 32.66 -69.53 21.82
CA GLY A 153 31.89 -70.60 22.45
C GLY A 153 31.95 -71.92 21.67
N GLY A 154 31.08 -72.87 22.02
CA GLY A 154 31.05 -74.22 21.44
C GLY A 154 31.95 -75.23 22.15
N LYS A 155 31.92 -76.51 21.72
CA LYS A 155 32.55 -77.66 22.40
C LYS A 155 34.06 -77.52 22.70
N ASN A 156 34.76 -76.64 22.00
CA ASN A 156 36.20 -76.40 22.14
C ASN A 156 36.56 -74.91 22.22
N ASN A 157 35.59 -74.02 22.46
CA ASN A 157 35.77 -72.57 22.51
C ASN A 157 36.45 -71.94 21.27
N ARG A 158 36.36 -72.60 20.11
CA ARG A 158 36.94 -72.11 18.83
C ARG A 158 35.93 -71.47 17.91
N THR A 159 34.63 -71.58 18.19
CA THR A 159 33.58 -71.01 17.34
C THR A 159 33.29 -69.57 17.73
N LEU A 160 33.31 -68.66 16.75
CA LEU A 160 32.83 -67.30 16.93
C LEU A 160 31.29 -67.29 16.83
N LEU A 161 30.63 -66.89 17.90
CA LEU A 161 29.17 -66.77 17.98
C LEU A 161 28.81 -65.32 18.29
N HIS A 162 27.55 -64.95 18.05
CA HIS A 162 27.05 -63.61 18.32
C HIS A 162 25.90 -63.64 19.31
N GLN A 163 25.93 -62.74 20.29
CA GLN A 163 24.77 -62.50 21.14
C GLN A 163 23.62 -61.92 20.30
N PRO A 164 22.35 -62.13 20.70
CA PRO A 164 21.23 -61.45 20.08
C PRO A 164 21.39 -59.93 20.19
N ASN A 165 21.25 -59.22 19.06
CA ASN A 165 21.23 -57.76 19.09
C ASN A 165 19.95 -57.30 19.81
N ARG A 166 20.11 -56.51 20.88
CA ARG A 166 19.01 -56.01 21.72
C ARG A 166 18.05 -55.07 20.98
N GLN A 167 18.52 -54.43 19.91
CA GLN A 167 17.70 -53.54 19.09
C GLN A 167 16.91 -54.31 18.01
N LYS A 168 17.29 -55.56 17.68
CA LYS A 168 16.65 -56.36 16.62
C LYS A 168 15.12 -56.50 16.76
N PRO A 169 14.55 -56.68 17.97
CA PRO A 169 13.09 -56.75 18.14
C PRO A 169 12.35 -55.46 17.74
N GLN A 170 13.04 -54.31 17.71
CA GLN A 170 12.45 -53.02 17.36
C GLN A 170 12.37 -52.79 15.85
N LEU A 171 13.02 -53.64 15.03
CA LEU A 171 13.08 -53.47 13.58
C LEU A 171 11.72 -53.26 12.89
N PRO A 172 10.64 -54.02 13.21
CA PRO A 172 9.34 -53.81 12.57
C PRO A 172 8.76 -52.43 12.87
N LEU A 173 8.91 -51.95 14.10
CA LEU A 173 8.43 -50.63 14.52
C LEU A 173 9.21 -49.51 13.82
N LEU A 174 10.54 -49.62 13.77
CA LEU A 174 11.40 -48.65 13.07
C LEU A 174 11.08 -48.58 11.57
N GLN A 175 10.81 -49.72 10.93
CA GLN A 175 10.43 -49.79 9.51
C GLN A 175 9.05 -49.18 9.24
N SER A 176 8.08 -49.39 10.14
CA SER A 176 6.79 -48.72 10.06
C SER A 176 6.95 -47.21 10.14
N HIS A 177 7.69 -46.73 11.16
CA HIS A 177 7.91 -45.30 11.35
C HIS A 177 8.65 -44.66 10.16
N LEU A 178 9.65 -45.33 9.60
CA LEU A 178 10.33 -44.87 8.38
C LEU A 178 9.35 -44.71 7.20
N SER A 179 8.39 -45.63 7.07
CA SER A 179 7.38 -45.58 6.02
C SER A 179 6.43 -44.38 6.20
N ASP A 180 6.07 -44.08 7.45
CA ASP A 180 5.22 -42.94 7.79
C ASP A 180 5.94 -41.60 7.54
N VAL A 181 7.19 -41.47 7.99
CA VAL A 181 8.04 -40.28 7.75
C VAL A 181 8.20 -40.02 6.25
N ARG A 182 8.49 -41.06 5.46
CA ARG A 182 8.62 -40.95 4.00
C ARG A 182 7.31 -40.51 3.34
N ARG A 183 6.18 -41.04 3.80
CA ARG A 183 4.87 -40.65 3.30
C ARG A 183 4.62 -39.18 3.59
N GLU A 184 4.80 -38.73 4.82
CA GLU A 184 4.58 -37.34 5.20
C GLU A 184 5.50 -36.40 4.43
N LYS A 185 6.78 -36.75 4.30
CA LYS A 185 7.77 -35.96 3.55
C LYS A 185 7.39 -35.80 2.08
N SER A 186 6.83 -36.86 1.47
CA SER A 186 6.31 -36.80 0.10
C SER A 186 5.13 -35.83 -0.02
N GLU A 187 4.21 -35.83 0.95
CA GLU A 187 3.08 -34.88 0.97
C GLU A 187 3.54 -33.43 1.19
N VAL A 188 4.46 -33.19 2.12
CA VAL A 188 5.05 -31.86 2.35
C VAL A 188 5.76 -31.36 1.08
N ARG A 189 6.49 -32.24 0.37
CA ARG A 189 7.13 -31.90 -0.91
C ARG A 189 6.11 -31.49 -1.97
N LYS A 190 4.97 -32.18 -2.07
CA LYS A 190 3.87 -31.81 -3.00
C LYS A 190 3.28 -30.45 -2.63
N GLN A 191 3.06 -30.19 -1.35
CA GLN A 191 2.57 -28.90 -0.85
C GLN A 191 3.56 -27.78 -1.18
N LEU A 192 4.86 -28.01 -0.97
CA LEU A 192 5.91 -27.06 -1.31
C LEU A 192 5.91 -26.73 -2.81
N GLN A 193 5.82 -27.75 -3.68
CA GLN A 193 5.76 -27.54 -5.13
C GLN A 193 4.49 -26.78 -5.54
N LYS A 194 3.36 -27.02 -4.86
CA LYS A 194 2.11 -26.30 -5.12
C LYS A 194 2.22 -24.83 -4.69
N ALA A 195 2.82 -24.55 -3.54
CA ALA A 195 2.97 -23.20 -3.01
C ALA A 195 3.97 -22.33 -3.81
N GLN A 196 4.90 -22.98 -4.54
CA GLN A 196 5.91 -22.31 -5.38
C GLN A 196 5.45 -22.03 -6.83
N ARG A 197 4.28 -22.53 -7.25
CA ARG A 197 3.69 -22.28 -8.56
C ARG A 197 2.79 -21.06 -8.54
#